data_AF-A0A3D3DTN3-F1
#
_entry.id   AF-A0A3D3DTN3-F1
#
_cell.length_a   1.000
_cell.length_b   1.000
_cell.length_c   1.000
_cell.angle_alpha   90.00
_cell.angle_beta   90.00
_cell.angle_gamma   90.00
#
_symmetry.space_group_name_H-M   'P 1'
#
loop_
_entity.id
_entity.type
_entity.pdbx_description
1 polymer ?
#
loop_
_entity_poly.entity_id
_entity_poly.type
_entity_poly.pdbx_seq_one_letter_code
_entity_poly.pdbx_strand_id
1 'polypeptide(L)'
;WVGCDATRYFLVARAPTSQLTFDVDLALARSNENPVYYIQYAHARCASVLRKAQETDSGLAVNEGLAHLGSLSEAETLALAVTLGRFPEVVTTAAERLEPHDVANYLRDLAADFHSFYNAHKVLEGSPETKTARLALVAATQQVIASGLGLLGVSAPDAM
;
A
#
# COMPACT_ATOMS: atom_id res chain seq x y z
N TRP A 1 -20.33 -4.95 3.21
CA TRP A 1 -19.23 -4.88 2.22
C TRP A 1 -17.88 -5.19 2.86
N VAL A 2 -17.49 -4.54 3.97
CA VAL A 2 -16.23 -4.86 4.72
C VAL A 2 -16.07 -6.37 5.05
N GLY A 3 -17.15 -7.08 5.38
CA GLY A 3 -17.07 -8.50 5.71
C GLY A 3 -16.65 -9.44 4.57
N CYS A 4 -16.89 -9.11 3.29
CA CYS A 4 -16.49 -9.97 2.17
C CYS A 4 -14.97 -9.91 1.95
N ASP A 5 -14.43 -8.69 1.96
CA ASP A 5 -12.99 -8.41 1.84
C ASP A 5 -12.21 -9.02 2.99
N ALA A 6 -12.67 -8.82 4.22
CA ALA A 6 -12.08 -9.43 5.41
C ALA A 6 -12.05 -10.96 5.27
N THR A 7 -13.18 -11.58 4.94
CA THR A 7 -13.27 -13.03 4.78
C THR A 7 -12.28 -13.55 3.74
N ARG A 8 -12.23 -12.92 2.56
CA ARG A 8 -11.29 -13.31 1.49
C ARG A 8 -9.84 -13.21 1.95
N TYR A 9 -9.47 -12.07 2.53
CA TYR A 9 -8.10 -11.85 2.95
C TYR A 9 -7.67 -12.83 4.05
N PHE A 10 -8.48 -13.04 5.10
CA PHE A 10 -8.12 -13.95 6.19
C PHE A 10 -7.96 -15.41 5.73
N LEU A 11 -8.74 -15.83 4.72
CA LEU A 11 -8.58 -17.14 4.10
C LEU A 11 -7.30 -17.23 3.26
N VAL A 12 -6.98 -16.18 2.50
CA VAL A 12 -5.83 -16.17 1.58
C VAL A 12 -4.51 -15.86 2.27
N ALA A 13 -4.50 -15.10 3.37
CA ALA A 13 -3.30 -14.65 4.07
C ALA A 13 -2.58 -15.75 4.86
N ARG A 14 -3.05 -17.00 4.77
CA ARG A 14 -2.44 -18.16 5.43
C ARG A 14 -2.15 -19.27 4.43
N ALA A 15 -1.12 -20.05 4.74
CA ALA A 15 -0.84 -21.26 3.98
C ALA A 15 -2.03 -22.23 4.07
N PRO A 16 -2.38 -22.93 2.97
CA PRO A 16 -3.53 -23.85 2.94
C PRO A 16 -3.38 -25.05 3.89
N THR A 17 -2.15 -25.34 4.33
CA THR A 17 -1.83 -26.39 5.29
C THR A 17 -1.99 -25.96 6.75
N SER A 18 -2.23 -24.67 7.01
CA SER A 18 -2.32 -24.12 8.36
C SER A 18 -3.75 -24.13 8.90
N GLN A 19 -3.90 -24.28 10.21
CA GLN A 19 -5.20 -24.09 10.85
C GLN A 19 -5.58 -22.59 10.88
N LEU A 20 -6.83 -22.30 10.54
CA LEU A 20 -7.41 -20.96 10.63
C LEU A 20 -8.44 -20.92 11.75
N THR A 21 -8.16 -20.14 12.78
CA THR A 21 -9.17 -19.62 13.70
C THR A 21 -9.65 -18.30 13.14
N PHE A 22 -10.87 -18.26 12.62
CA PHE A 22 -11.46 -17.04 12.07
C PHE A 22 -12.08 -16.22 13.20
N ASP A 23 -11.45 -15.10 13.52
CA ASP A 23 -11.97 -14.14 14.49
C ASP A 23 -12.88 -13.14 13.77
N VAL A 24 -14.19 -13.26 14.02
CA VAL A 24 -15.22 -12.42 13.40
C VAL A 24 -15.14 -10.98 13.91
N ASP A 25 -14.80 -10.79 15.18
CA ASP A 25 -14.71 -9.46 15.78
C ASP A 25 -13.53 -8.70 15.17
N LEU A 26 -12.39 -9.36 15.02
CA LEU A 26 -11.24 -8.82 14.31
C LEU A 26 -11.56 -8.51 12.83
N ALA A 27 -12.29 -9.39 12.15
CA ALA A 27 -12.67 -9.19 10.75
C ALA A 27 -13.60 -7.99 10.54
N LEU A 28 -14.40 -7.62 11.55
CA LEU A 28 -15.29 -6.44 11.53
C LEU A 28 -14.62 -5.17 12.07
N ALA A 29 -13.52 -5.31 12.82
CA ALA A 29 -12.85 -4.18 13.44
C ALA A 29 -12.29 -3.20 12.40
N ARG A 30 -12.53 -1.91 12.63
CA ARG A 30 -11.91 -0.80 11.89
C ARG A 30 -10.70 -0.28 12.64
N SER A 31 -9.76 -1.18 12.91
CA SER A 31 -8.54 -0.90 13.66
C SER A 31 -7.31 -1.36 12.89
N ASN A 32 -6.13 -0.90 13.32
CA ASN A 32 -4.86 -1.32 12.74
C ASN A 32 -4.56 -2.82 12.98
N GLU A 33 -5.28 -3.47 13.89
CA GLU A 33 -5.16 -4.92 14.14
C GLU A 33 -5.79 -5.73 13.00
N ASN A 34 -6.79 -5.18 12.32
CA ASN A 34 -7.38 -5.82 11.14
C ASN A 34 -6.48 -5.56 9.91
N PRO A 35 -5.81 -6.58 9.36
CA PRO A 35 -4.85 -6.40 8.28
C PRO A 35 -5.49 -5.88 6.99
N VAL A 36 -6.75 -6.22 6.71
CA VAL A 36 -7.46 -5.69 5.53
C VAL A 36 -7.71 -4.21 5.69
N TYR A 37 -8.26 -3.82 6.84
CA TYR A 37 -8.50 -2.42 7.13
C TYR A 37 -7.19 -1.62 7.07
N TYR A 38 -6.11 -2.17 7.64
CA TYR A 38 -4.79 -1.55 7.62
C TYR A 38 -4.29 -1.27 6.19
N ILE A 39 -4.35 -2.27 5.30
CA ILE A 39 -3.91 -2.13 3.90
C ILE A 39 -4.82 -1.18 3.12
N GLN A 40 -6.15 -1.34 3.24
CA GLN A 40 -7.11 -0.47 2.58
C GLN A 40 -6.99 0.99 3.04
N TYR A 41 -6.62 1.21 4.30
CA TYR A 41 -6.40 2.55 4.85
C TYR A 41 -5.13 3.20 4.31
N ALA A 42 -4.07 2.43 4.07
CA ALA A 42 -2.90 2.89 3.34
C ALA A 42 -3.28 3.35 1.92
N HIS A 43 -4.06 2.55 1.19
CA HIS A 43 -4.55 2.90 -0.15
C HIS A 43 -5.40 4.18 -0.15
N ALA A 44 -6.42 4.26 0.68
CA ALA A 44 -7.30 5.43 0.80
C ALA A 44 -6.53 6.70 1.19
N ARG A 45 -5.49 6.56 2.03
CA ARG A 45 -4.61 7.68 2.37
C ARG A 45 -3.78 8.13 1.17
N CYS A 46 -3.25 7.22 0.36
CA CYS A 46 -2.57 7.59 -0.88
C CYS A 46 -3.50 8.39 -1.80
N ALA A 47 -4.72 7.89 -2.02
CA ALA A 47 -5.75 8.56 -2.83
C ALA A 47 -6.05 9.97 -2.31
N SER A 48 -6.18 10.12 -0.99
CA SER A 48 -6.42 11.42 -0.34
C SER A 48 -5.26 12.40 -0.54
N VAL A 49 -4.02 11.95 -0.40
CA VAL A 49 -2.82 12.78 -0.61
C VAL A 49 -2.72 13.25 -2.06
N LEU A 50 -2.93 12.35 -3.02
CA LEU A 50 -2.86 12.66 -4.44
C LEU A 50 -3.96 13.65 -4.86
N ARG A 51 -5.18 13.45 -4.37
CA ARG A 51 -6.29 14.41 -4.58
C ARG A 51 -5.97 15.78 -3.99
N LYS A 52 -5.45 15.82 -2.76
CA LYS A 52 -5.04 17.08 -2.12
C LYS A 52 -3.93 17.81 -2.89
N ALA A 53 -2.97 17.05 -3.45
CA ALA A 53 -1.91 17.61 -4.30
C ALA A 53 -2.50 18.31 -5.53
N GLN A 54 -3.43 17.66 -6.23
CA GLN A 54 -4.11 18.21 -7.40
C GLN A 54 -4.93 19.48 -7.07
N GLU A 55 -5.57 19.52 -5.91
CA GLU A 55 -6.35 20.68 -5.45
C GLU A 55 -5.45 21.88 -5.07
N THR A 56 -4.29 21.61 -4.47
CA THR A 56 -3.43 22.66 -3.91
C THR A 56 -2.45 23.22 -4.95
N ASP A 57 -2.00 22.39 -5.88
CA ASP A 57 -0.95 22.76 -6.82
C ASP A 57 -1.15 22.04 -8.17
N SER A 58 -1.97 22.67 -9.02
CA SER A 58 -2.38 22.14 -10.33
C SER A 58 -1.22 21.97 -11.32
N GLY A 59 -0.01 22.44 -10.99
CA GLY A 59 1.21 22.27 -11.78
C GLY A 59 2.07 21.08 -11.38
N LEU A 60 1.85 20.45 -10.21
CA LEU A 60 2.64 19.29 -9.79
C LEU A 60 2.21 18.02 -10.53
N ALA A 61 2.90 17.72 -11.63
CA ALA A 61 2.74 16.46 -12.33
C ALA A 61 3.51 15.35 -11.60
N VAL A 62 2.78 14.35 -11.07
CA VAL A 62 3.37 13.17 -10.40
C VAL A 62 4.48 12.52 -11.25
N ASN A 63 4.32 12.51 -12.57
CA ASN A 63 5.28 11.94 -13.50
C ASN A 63 6.64 12.68 -13.53
N GLU A 64 6.67 13.97 -13.21
CA GLU A 64 7.92 14.75 -13.12
C GLU A 64 8.78 14.30 -11.94
N GLY A 65 8.16 13.71 -10.90
CA GLY A 65 8.85 13.21 -9.72
C GLY A 65 9.89 12.12 -10.00
N LEU A 66 9.75 11.38 -11.10
CA LEU A 66 10.71 10.34 -11.50
C LEU A 66 12.11 10.89 -11.75
N ALA A 67 12.22 12.13 -12.25
CA ALA A 67 13.51 12.79 -12.47
C ALA A 67 14.18 13.23 -11.15
N HIS A 68 13.41 13.27 -10.05
CA HIS A 68 13.82 13.82 -8.77
C HIS A 68 13.94 12.77 -7.66
N LEU A 69 13.86 11.48 -7.99
CA LEU A 69 13.99 10.38 -7.01
C LEU A 69 15.31 10.42 -6.24
N GLY A 70 16.38 10.94 -6.85
CA GLY A 70 17.67 11.13 -6.17
C GLY A 70 17.65 12.15 -5.02
N SER A 71 16.57 12.93 -4.88
CA SER A 71 16.36 13.80 -3.72
C SER A 71 15.86 13.05 -2.47
N LEU A 72 15.37 11.82 -2.63
CA LEU A 72 14.89 10.97 -1.55
C LEU A 72 16.04 10.14 -0.99
N SER A 73 16.49 10.47 0.22
CA SER A 73 17.62 9.81 0.89
C SER A 73 17.30 9.39 2.32
N GLU A 74 16.08 9.66 2.77
CA GLU A 74 15.61 9.32 4.09
C GLU A 74 15.40 7.81 4.22
N ALA A 75 15.61 7.26 5.41
CA ALA A 75 15.53 5.81 5.63
C ALA A 75 14.15 5.24 5.24
N GLU A 76 13.08 5.96 5.57
CA GLU A 76 11.71 5.52 5.30
C GLU A 76 11.33 5.62 3.82
N THR A 77 11.85 6.62 3.09
CA THR A 77 11.60 6.73 1.63
C THR A 77 12.32 5.61 0.88
N LEU A 78 13.56 5.30 1.28
CA LEU A 78 14.34 4.20 0.71
C LEU A 78 13.73 2.84 1.05
N ALA A 79 13.29 2.62 2.29
CA ALA A 79 12.64 1.37 2.69
C ALA A 79 11.37 1.10 1.85
N LEU A 80 10.50 2.11 1.73
CA LEU A 80 9.29 2.00 0.90
C LEU A 80 9.62 1.74 -0.57
N ALA A 81 10.63 2.42 -1.13
CA ALA A 81 11.06 2.20 -2.52
C ALA A 81 11.58 0.76 -2.75
N VAL A 82 12.36 0.22 -1.80
CA VAL A 82 12.84 -1.17 -1.87
C VAL A 82 11.67 -2.15 -1.83
N THR A 83 10.72 -1.97 -0.91
CA THR A 83 9.54 -2.84 -0.83
C THR A 83 8.69 -2.76 -2.09
N LEU A 84 8.49 -1.59 -2.68
CA LEU A 84 7.81 -1.44 -3.97
C LEU A 84 8.50 -2.22 -5.09
N GLY A 85 9.83 -2.15 -5.18
CA GLY A 85 10.62 -2.84 -6.19
C GLY A 85 10.49 -4.37 -6.17
N ARG A 86 10.11 -4.95 -5.02
CA ARG A 86 9.94 -6.40 -4.84
C ARG A 86 8.62 -6.95 -5.38
N PHE A 87 7.64 -6.10 -5.68
CA PHE A 87 6.29 -6.56 -6.05
C PHE A 87 6.27 -7.55 -7.23
N PRO A 88 6.98 -7.32 -8.35
CA PRO A 88 6.95 -8.25 -9.48
C PRO A 88 7.47 -9.65 -9.11
N GLU A 89 8.57 -9.72 -8.36
CA GLU A 89 9.17 -10.97 -7.90
C GLU A 89 8.24 -11.72 -6.94
N VAL A 90 7.60 -11.00 -6.00
CA VAL A 90 6.63 -11.58 -5.07
C VAL A 90 5.46 -12.19 -5.83
N VAL A 91 4.90 -11.48 -6.81
CA VAL A 91 3.78 -11.98 -7.61
C VAL A 91 4.18 -13.19 -8.44
N THR A 92 5.34 -13.16 -9.10
CA THR A 92 5.87 -14.30 -9.86
C THR A 92 6.05 -15.53 -8.96
N THR A 93 6.72 -15.36 -7.82
CA THR A 93 6.99 -16.46 -6.89
C THR A 93 5.70 -17.05 -6.31
N ALA A 94 4.76 -16.19 -5.89
CA ALA A 94 3.46 -16.62 -5.37
C ALA A 94 2.66 -17.41 -6.42
N ALA A 95 2.73 -17.01 -7.69
CA ALA A 95 2.07 -17.72 -8.78
C ALA A 95 2.73 -19.07 -9.08
N GLU A 96 4.06 -19.13 -9.14
CA GLU A 96 4.81 -20.37 -9.40
C GLU A 96 4.60 -21.42 -8.30
N ARG A 97 4.53 -20.98 -7.04
CA ARG A 97 4.37 -21.86 -5.88
C ARG A 97 2.91 -22.12 -5.51
N LEU A 98 1.96 -21.42 -6.14
CA LEU A 98 0.54 -21.43 -5.76
C LEU A 98 0.31 -20.99 -4.30
N GLU A 99 1.06 -19.97 -3.88
CA GLU A 99 1.11 -19.45 -2.51
C GLU A 99 0.62 -17.99 -2.47
N PRO A 100 -0.69 -17.73 -2.62
CA PRO A 100 -1.23 -16.36 -2.66
C PRO A 100 -1.09 -15.59 -1.33
N HIS A 101 -0.80 -16.28 -0.23
CA HIS A 101 -0.51 -15.66 1.05
C HIS A 101 0.76 -14.79 1.02
N ASP A 102 1.70 -15.07 0.12
CA ASP A 102 2.90 -14.24 -0.06
C ASP A 102 2.53 -12.82 -0.51
N VAL A 103 1.56 -12.69 -1.42
CA VAL A 103 1.04 -11.38 -1.85
C VAL A 103 0.32 -10.68 -0.69
N ALA A 104 -0.47 -11.41 0.10
CA ALA A 104 -1.18 -10.84 1.24
C ALA A 104 -0.23 -10.29 2.32
N ASN A 105 0.82 -11.04 2.65
CA ASN A 105 1.85 -10.64 3.60
C ASN A 105 2.67 -9.46 3.08
N TYR A 106 3.07 -9.51 1.80
CA TYR A 106 3.74 -8.40 1.14
C TYR A 106 2.95 -7.10 1.21
N LEU A 107 1.64 -7.13 0.94
CA LEU A 107 0.80 -5.94 0.99
C LEU A 107 0.71 -5.34 2.40
N ARG A 108 0.70 -6.18 3.43
CA ARG A 108 0.72 -5.73 4.82
C ARG A 108 2.03 -5.02 5.14
N ASP A 109 3.15 -5.60 4.71
CA ASP A 109 4.48 -5.02 4.95
C ASP A 109 4.65 -3.71 4.16
N LEU A 110 4.18 -3.65 2.90
CA LEU A 110 4.14 -2.42 2.10
C LEU A 110 3.29 -1.33 2.75
N ALA A 111 2.12 -1.68 3.29
CA ALA A 111 1.29 -0.74 4.03
C ALA A 111 2.02 -0.21 5.28
N ALA A 112 2.76 -1.07 5.98
CA ALA A 112 3.56 -0.66 7.14
C ALA A 112 4.68 0.31 6.78
N ASP A 113 5.43 0.04 5.70
CA ASP A 113 6.46 0.95 5.20
C ASP A 113 5.88 2.29 4.77
N PHE A 114 4.71 2.26 4.10
CA PHE A 114 4.00 3.48 3.74
C PHE A 114 3.57 4.31 4.96
N HIS A 115 3.02 3.67 5.99
CA HIS A 115 2.63 4.36 7.21
C HIS A 115 3.84 4.96 7.93
N SER A 116 4.96 4.26 7.98
CA SER A 116 6.23 4.79 8.52
C SER A 116 6.69 6.02 7.74
N PHE A 117 6.76 5.93 6.42
CA PHE A 117 7.07 7.06 5.54
C PHE A 117 6.14 8.26 5.76
N TYR A 118 4.83 8.03 5.76
CA TYR A 118 3.83 9.11 5.89
C TYR A 118 3.88 9.79 7.27
N ASN A 119 4.18 9.04 8.33
CA ASN A 119 4.32 9.59 9.67
C ASN A 119 5.59 10.42 9.83
N ALA A 120 6.70 9.98 9.22
CA ALA A 120 7.98 10.66 9.30
C ALA A 120 8.05 11.91 8.40
N HIS A 121 7.47 11.85 7.19
CA HIS A 121 7.70 12.83 6.13
C HIS A 121 6.41 13.45 5.60
N LYS A 122 6.33 14.78 5.64
CA LYS A 122 5.22 15.53 5.05
C LYS A 122 5.37 15.54 3.52
N VAL A 123 4.44 14.88 2.82
CA VAL A 123 4.51 14.70 1.35
C VAL A 123 4.47 16.03 0.58
N LEU A 124 3.65 16.99 1.02
CA LEU A 124 3.40 18.25 0.30
C LEU A 124 4.26 19.44 0.80
N GLU A 125 5.25 19.17 1.63
CA GLU A 125 6.18 20.18 2.17
C GLU A 125 7.59 19.98 1.58
N GLY A 126 8.39 21.05 1.53
CA GLY A 126 9.74 21.04 0.96
C GLY A 126 9.83 21.72 -0.41
N SER A 127 10.89 21.41 -1.16
CA SER A 127 11.09 21.94 -2.52
C SER A 127 10.17 21.24 -3.53
N PRO A 128 9.91 21.84 -4.71
CA PRO A 128 9.12 21.20 -5.76
C PRO A 128 9.63 19.81 -6.16
N GLU A 129 10.94 19.61 -6.18
CA GLU A 129 11.60 18.35 -6.52
C GLU A 129 11.30 17.26 -5.48
N THR A 130 11.45 17.59 -4.20
CA THR A 130 11.13 16.64 -3.12
C THR A 130 9.63 16.31 -3.08
N LYS A 131 8.76 17.30 -3.27
CA LYS A 131 7.30 17.08 -3.30
C LYS A 131 6.90 16.16 -4.46
N THR A 132 7.35 16.45 -5.67
CA THR A 132 7.06 15.64 -6.86
C THR A 132 7.61 14.21 -6.69
N ALA A 133 8.82 14.05 -6.18
CA ALA A 133 9.42 12.73 -5.92
C ALA A 133 8.61 11.92 -4.88
N ARG A 134 8.22 12.55 -3.76
CA ARG A 134 7.37 11.90 -2.75
C ARG A 134 5.99 11.55 -3.29
N LEU A 135 5.40 12.40 -4.13
CA LEU A 135 4.13 12.11 -4.80
C LEU A 135 4.23 10.93 -5.77
N ALA A 136 5.34 10.80 -6.49
CA ALA A 136 5.60 9.62 -7.32
C ALA A 136 5.65 8.33 -6.48
N LEU A 137 6.29 8.37 -5.31
CA LEU A 137 6.33 7.25 -4.38
C LEU A 137 4.94 6.88 -3.83
N VAL A 138 4.12 7.88 -3.48
CA VAL A 138 2.73 7.70 -3.05
C VAL A 138 1.88 7.08 -4.17
N ALA A 139 2.01 7.57 -5.40
CA ALA A 139 1.27 7.03 -6.55
C ALA A 139 1.66 5.59 -6.86
N ALA A 140 2.96 5.27 -6.84
CA ALA A 140 3.44 3.89 -7.00
C ALA A 140 2.88 2.98 -5.90
N THR A 141 2.86 3.45 -4.65
CA THR A 141 2.28 2.72 -3.51
C THR A 141 0.79 2.46 -3.70
N GLN A 142 0.01 3.47 -4.09
CA GLN A 142 -1.41 3.31 -4.39
C GLN A 142 -1.63 2.22 -5.46
N GLN A 143 -0.90 2.32 -6.57
CA GLN A 143 -1.01 1.39 -7.69
C GLN A 143 -0.68 -0.05 -7.29
N VAL A 144 0.41 -0.26 -6.54
CA VAL A 144 0.83 -1.59 -6.11
C VAL A 144 -0.17 -2.19 -5.12
N ILE A 145 -0.65 -1.40 -4.15
CA ILE A 145 -1.67 -1.88 -3.22
C ILE A 145 -2.96 -2.26 -3.96
N ALA A 146 -3.44 -1.41 -4.87
CA ALA A 146 -4.63 -1.71 -5.68
C ALA A 146 -4.46 -2.98 -6.52
N SER A 147 -3.29 -3.13 -7.15
CA SER A 147 -2.97 -4.30 -7.98
C SER A 147 -2.93 -5.58 -7.15
N GLY A 148 -2.23 -5.57 -6.01
CA GLY A 148 -2.14 -6.73 -5.13
C GLY A 148 -3.48 -7.09 -4.50
N LEU A 149 -4.24 -6.13 -4.00
CA LEU A 149 -5.59 -6.40 -3.48
C LEU A 149 -6.51 -6.97 -4.58
N GLY A 150 -6.40 -6.45 -5.81
CA GLY A 150 -7.10 -6.98 -6.98
C GLY A 150 -6.78 -8.44 -7.27
N LEU A 151 -5.50 -8.85 -7.17
CA LEU A 151 -5.09 -10.26 -7.29
C LEU A 151 -5.73 -11.16 -6.22
N LEU A 152 -5.94 -10.63 -5.00
CA LEU A 152 -6.59 -11.34 -3.90
C LEU A 152 -8.13 -11.29 -3.96
N GLY A 153 -8.70 -10.55 -4.91
CA GLY A 153 -10.13 -10.28 -5.00
C GLY A 153 -10.68 -9.44 -3.85
N VAL A 154 -9.84 -8.60 -3.26
CA VAL A 154 -10.16 -7.67 -2.17
C VAL A 154 -10.29 -6.26 -2.73
N SER A 155 -11.25 -5.47 -2.26
CA SER A 155 -11.42 -4.10 -2.74
C SER A 155 -10.32 -3.14 -2.25
N ALA A 156 -10.01 -2.12 -3.04
CA ALA A 156 -9.08 -1.04 -2.71
C ALA A 156 -9.82 0.31 -2.73
N PRO A 157 -10.48 0.72 -1.64
CA PRO A 157 -11.29 1.93 -1.63
C PRO A 157 -10.43 3.20 -1.67
N ASP A 158 -10.89 4.22 -2.39
CA ASP A 158 -10.23 5.54 -2.45
C ASP A 158 -10.54 6.41 -1.21
N ALA A 159 -11.50 5.99 -0.37
CA ALA A 159 -11.89 6.64 0.88
C ALA A 159 -12.41 5.59 1.87
N MET A 160 -12.04 5.72 3.15
CA MET A 160 -12.47 4.86 4.26
C MET A 160 -12.90 5.65 5.48
#